data_AF-A0A068YB97-F1
#
_entry.id   AF-A0A068YB97-F1
#
_cell.length_a   1.000
_cell.length_b   1.000
_cell.length_c   1.000
_cell.angle_alpha   90.00
_cell.angle_beta   90.00
_cell.angle_gamma   90.00
#
_symmetry.space_group_name_H-M   'P 1'
#
loop_
_entity.id
_entity.type
_entity.pdbx_description
1 polymer ?
#
loop_
_entity_poly.entity_id
_entity_poly.type
_entity_poly.pdbx_seq_one_letter_code
_entity_poly.pdbx_strand_id
1 'polypeptide(L)'
;MDFEAKTTARFIPKIEWTVLKSAAEQVGADHVGQLPDSIPDGYENNEEFLHLAHKALMEVDVIEGTLVCPETGREFPIHNGIPNMLVNEDE
;
A
#
# COMPACT_ATOMS: atom_id res chain seq x y z
N MET A 1 9.60 5.20 -9.35
CA MET A 1 10.06 6.43 -8.67
C MET A 1 11.47 6.14 -8.18
N ASP A 2 12.37 7.12 -8.06
CA ASP A 2 13.72 6.81 -7.55
C ASP A 2 13.69 6.58 -6.03
N PHE A 3 14.42 5.58 -5.57
CA PHE A 3 14.51 5.26 -4.15
C PHE A 3 15.23 6.36 -3.36
N GLU A 4 14.58 6.85 -2.31
CA GLU A 4 15.20 7.73 -1.32
C GLU A 4 14.88 7.25 0.11
N ALA A 5 15.88 6.68 0.78
CA ALA A 5 15.74 6.05 2.10
C ALA A 5 15.12 6.99 3.15
N LYS A 6 15.61 8.23 3.24
CA LYS A 6 15.15 9.22 4.22
C LYS A 6 13.69 9.60 4.03
N THR A 7 13.26 9.76 2.78
CA THR A 7 11.86 10.09 2.47
C THR A 7 10.96 8.88 2.71
N THR A 8 11.40 7.68 2.33
CA THR A 8 10.67 6.44 2.60
C THR A 8 10.47 6.21 4.11
N ALA A 9 11.54 6.36 4.90
CA ALA A 9 11.50 6.23 6.36
C ALA A 9 10.50 7.20 7.01
N ARG A 10 10.33 8.41 6.46
CA ARG A 10 9.36 9.41 6.95
C ARG A 10 7.89 9.02 6.72
N PHE A 11 7.62 8.13 5.76
CA PHE A 11 6.26 7.62 5.52
C PHE A 11 5.90 6.50 6.49
N ILE A 12 6.84 5.62 6.84
CA ILE A 12 6.61 4.45 7.70
C ILE A 12 5.73 4.73 8.93
N PRO A 13 5.97 5.76 9.77
CA PRO A 13 5.15 5.99 10.97
C PRO A 13 3.73 6.50 10.68
N LYS A 14 3.41 6.85 9.42
CA LYS A 14 2.08 7.33 8.99
C LYS A 14 1.23 6.24 8.33
N ILE A 15 1.80 5.05 8.17
CA ILE A 15 1.18 3.94 7.46
C ILE A 15 0.68 2.91 8.46
N GLU A 16 -0.55 2.44 8.27
CA GLU A 16 -1.04 1.24 8.90
C GLU A 16 -0.37 0.02 8.26
N TRP A 17 0.75 -0.43 8.86
CA TRP A 17 1.65 -1.42 8.26
C TRP A 17 0.97 -2.75 7.93
N THR A 18 0.11 -3.23 8.84
CA THR A 18 -0.64 -4.48 8.65
C THR A 18 -1.61 -4.40 7.46
N VAL A 19 -2.19 -3.21 7.22
CA VAL A 19 -3.07 -2.96 6.07
C VAL A 19 -2.28 -2.92 4.78
N LEU A 20 -1.11 -2.25 4.76
CA LEU A 20 -0.23 -2.25 3.58
C LEU A 20 0.22 -3.66 3.21
N LYS A 21 0.63 -4.47 4.19
CA LYS A 21 1.00 -5.88 3.99
C LYS A 21 -0.14 -6.68 3.38
N SER A 22 -1.34 -6.59 3.95
CA SER A 22 -2.53 -7.26 3.43
C SER A 22 -2.86 -6.82 1.99
N ALA A 23 -2.75 -5.52 1.69
CA ALA A 23 -2.97 -5.01 0.35
C ALA A 23 -1.92 -5.55 -0.64
N ALA A 24 -0.64 -5.56 -0.28
CA ALA A 24 0.43 -6.11 -1.11
C ALA A 24 0.23 -7.62 -1.39
N GLU A 25 -0.24 -8.39 -0.41
CA GLU A 25 -0.57 -9.80 -0.57
C GLU A 25 -1.77 -10.01 -1.52
N GLN A 26 -2.79 -9.14 -1.46
CA GLN A 26 -3.98 -9.20 -2.33
C GLN A 26 -3.68 -8.80 -3.79
N VAL A 27 -2.81 -7.80 -3.99
CA VAL A 27 -2.37 -7.38 -5.33
C VAL A 27 -1.42 -8.42 -5.94
N GLY A 28 -0.73 -9.20 -5.09
CA GLY A 28 0.11 -10.32 -5.46
C GLY A 28 1.56 -10.11 -5.03
N ALA A 29 2.08 -11.08 -4.27
CA ALA A 29 3.44 -11.02 -3.71
C ALA A 29 4.54 -10.92 -4.78
N ASP A 30 4.28 -11.31 -6.03
CA ASP A 30 5.25 -11.19 -7.13
C ASP A 30 5.54 -9.73 -7.50
N HIS A 31 4.62 -8.80 -7.21
CA HIS A 31 4.79 -7.38 -7.52
C HIS A 31 5.62 -6.65 -6.46
N VAL A 32 5.35 -6.89 -5.17
CA VAL A 32 5.97 -6.15 -4.06
C VAL A 32 7.08 -6.95 -3.37
N GLY A 33 6.97 -8.28 -3.34
CA GLY A 33 7.73 -9.15 -2.44
C GLY A 33 6.99 -9.41 -1.13
N GLN A 34 7.65 -10.10 -0.20
CA GLN A 34 7.10 -10.40 1.12
C GLN A 34 7.49 -9.29 2.10
N LEU A 35 6.49 -8.51 2.55
CA LEU A 35 6.69 -7.54 3.61
C LEU A 35 6.75 -8.25 4.97
N PRO A 36 7.64 -7.80 5.90
CA PRO A 36 7.70 -8.36 7.25
C PRO A 36 6.41 -8.14 8.02
N ASP A 37 6.10 -9.03 8.97
CA ASP A 37 4.88 -8.96 9.78
C ASP A 37 4.80 -7.73 10.68
N SER A 38 5.95 -7.16 11.07
CA SER A 38 6.06 -5.94 11.84
C SER A 38 7.18 -5.04 11.31
N ILE A 39 7.07 -3.74 11.57
CA ILE A 39 8.14 -2.78 11.30
C ILE A 39 9.35 -3.17 12.16
N PRO A 40 10.55 -3.40 11.58
CA PRO A 40 11.75 -3.72 12.35
C PRO A 40 12.20 -2.57 13.27
N ASP A 41 12.82 -2.88 14.40
CA ASP A 41 13.47 -1.87 15.23
C ASP A 41 14.61 -1.18 14.48
N GLY A 42 14.70 0.15 14.59
CA GLY A 42 15.73 0.94 13.90
C GLY A 42 15.63 0.89 12.36
N TYR A 43 14.42 0.68 11.82
CA TYR A 43 14.14 0.57 10.39
C TYR A 43 14.69 1.74 9.57
N GLU A 44 14.89 2.91 10.17
CA GLU A 44 15.42 4.11 9.52
C GLU A 44 16.81 3.90 8.93
N ASN A 45 17.57 2.95 9.47
CA ASN A 45 18.91 2.57 8.98
C ASN A 45 18.92 1.21 8.27
N ASN A 46 17.76 0.57 8.09
CA ASN A 46 17.62 -0.71 7.42
C ASN A 46 17.24 -0.48 5.96
N GLU A 47 18.24 -0.31 5.09
CA GLU A 47 18.01 -0.05 3.66
C GLU A 47 17.25 -1.17 2.96
N GLU A 48 17.47 -2.44 3.33
CA GLU A 48 16.74 -3.57 2.74
C GLU A 48 15.24 -3.47 3.01
N PHE A 49 14.86 -3.19 4.25
CA PHE A 49 13.47 -2.92 4.62
C PHE A 49 12.92 -1.69 3.89
N LEU A 50 13.69 -0.60 3.83
CA LEU A 50 13.25 0.64 3.18
C LEU A 50 13.06 0.45 1.67
N HIS A 51 13.87 -0.38 1.01
CA HIS A 51 13.66 -0.73 -0.39
C HIS A 51 12.35 -1.48 -0.60
N LEU A 52 12.06 -2.48 0.23
CA LEU A 52 10.79 -3.22 0.19
C LEU A 52 9.59 -2.31 0.44
N ALA A 53 9.68 -1.44 1.45
CA ALA A 53 8.63 -0.49 1.76
C ALA A 53 8.43 0.55 0.63
N HIS A 54 9.53 1.05 0.04
CA HIS A 54 9.47 1.98 -1.08
C HIS A 54 8.75 1.35 -2.27
N LYS A 55 9.10 0.10 -2.61
CA LYS A 55 8.45 -0.64 -3.69
C LYS A 55 6.95 -0.76 -3.46
N ALA A 56 6.55 -1.18 -2.27
CA ALA A 56 5.14 -1.32 -1.88
C ALA A 56 4.36 -0.01 -1.96
N LEU A 57 4.97 1.10 -1.56
CA LEU A 57 4.30 2.40 -1.42
C LEU A 57 4.33 3.26 -2.69
N MET A 58 5.39 3.16 -3.50
CA MET A 58 5.71 4.16 -4.53
C MET A 58 5.96 3.58 -5.93
N GLU A 59 6.08 2.26 -6.07
CA GLU A 59 6.40 1.62 -7.36
C GLU A 59 5.29 0.72 -7.90
N VAL A 60 4.25 0.43 -7.12
CA VAL A 60 3.14 -0.42 -7.54
C VAL A 60 1.85 0.40 -7.65
N ASP A 61 1.34 0.48 -8.88
CA ASP A 61 0.07 1.13 -9.20
C ASP A 61 -0.98 0.07 -9.56
N VAL A 62 -2.16 0.13 -8.94
CA VAL A 62 -3.31 -0.70 -9.30
C VAL A 62 -4.07 -0.01 -10.43
N ILE A 63 -3.97 -0.53 -11.66
CA ILE A 63 -4.58 0.09 -12.84
C ILE A 63 -6.08 -0.19 -12.92
N GLU A 64 -6.49 -1.43 -12.65
CA GLU A 64 -7.88 -1.88 -12.63
C GLU A 64 -8.12 -2.70 -11.37
N GLY A 65 -9.24 -2.47 -10.69
CA GLY A 65 -9.56 -3.18 -9.45
C GLY A 65 -10.74 -2.57 -8.70
N THR A 66 -10.90 -2.97 -7.44
CA THR A 66 -12.00 -2.50 -6.58
C THR A 66 -11.51 -2.40 -5.14
N LEU A 67 -11.81 -1.29 -4.47
CA LEU A 67 -11.68 -1.17 -3.03
C LEU A 67 -13.03 -1.56 -2.40
N VAL A 68 -13.01 -2.46 -1.44
CA VAL A 68 -14.24 -2.95 -0.77
C VAL A 68 -14.27 -2.45 0.68
N CYS A 69 -15.34 -1.78 1.07
CA CYS A 69 -15.55 -1.38 2.46
C CYS A 69 -15.81 -2.62 3.33
N PRO A 70 -15.00 -2.89 4.36
CA PRO A 70 -15.16 -4.10 5.18
C PRO A 70 -16.43 -4.09 6.05
N GLU A 71 -17.01 -2.92 6.32
CA GLU A 71 -18.20 -2.79 7.18
C GLU A 71 -19.52 -2.94 6.41
N THR A 72 -19.58 -2.39 5.19
CA THR A 72 -20.81 -2.33 4.39
C THR A 72 -20.80 -3.25 3.18
N GLY A 73 -19.62 -3.76 2.78
CA GLY A 73 -19.43 -4.49 1.53
C GLY A 73 -19.46 -3.59 0.28
N ARG A 74 -19.56 -2.26 0.45
CA ARG A 74 -19.60 -1.32 -0.67
C ARG A 74 -18.33 -1.38 -1.50
N GLU A 75 -18.50 -1.41 -2.82
CA GLU A 75 -17.41 -1.45 -3.78
C GLU A 75 -17.13 -0.06 -4.37
N PHE A 76 -15.85 0.31 -4.43
CA PHE A 76 -15.35 1.53 -5.05
C PHE A 76 -14.40 1.13 -6.19
N PRO A 77 -14.82 1.21 -7.46
CA PRO A 77 -14.01 0.73 -8.57
C PRO A 77 -12.80 1.62 -8.83
N ILE A 78 -11.70 1.00 -9.27
CA ILE A 78 -10.49 1.65 -9.76
C ILE A 78 -10.44 1.42 -11.26
N HIS A 79 -10.38 2.50 -12.03
CA HIS A 79 -10.24 2.47 -13.49
C HIS A 79 -9.13 3.40 -13.96
N ASN A 80 -8.27 2.92 -14.86
CA ASN A 80 -7.08 3.64 -15.32
C ASN A 80 -6.22 4.22 -14.16
N GLY A 81 -6.11 3.47 -13.06
CA GLY A 81 -5.36 3.89 -11.87
C GLY A 81 -6.05 4.93 -10.99
N ILE A 82 -7.32 5.28 -11.27
CA ILE A 82 -8.06 6.30 -10.54
C ILE A 82 -9.19 5.64 -9.72
N PRO A 83 -9.14 5.66 -8.38
CA PRO A 83 -10.21 5.15 -7.55
C PRO A 83 -11.43 6.10 -7.57
N ASN A 84 -12.63 5.55 -7.80
CA ASN A 84 -13.88 6.28 -7.70
C ASN A 84 -14.51 6.10 -6.31
N MET A 85 -14.34 7.11 -5.46
CA MET A 85 -14.85 7.14 -4.09
C MET A 85 -16.20 7.88 -3.94
N LEU A 86 -16.89 8.17 -5.04
CA LEU A 86 -18.18 8.87 -4.99
C LEU A 86 -19.27 7.99 -4.37
N VAL A 87 -20.09 8.63 -3.55
CA VAL A 87 -21.24 8.03 -2.89
C VAL A 87 -22.50 8.72 -3.37
N ASN A 88 -23.48 7.97 -3.86
CA ASN A 88 -24.80 8.53 -4.19
C ASN A 88 -25.60 8.75 -2.90
N GLU A 89 -26.36 9.84 -2.83
CA GLU A 89 -27.14 10.21 -1.63
C GLU A 89 -28.25 9.19 -1.27
N ASP A 90 -28.64 8.35 -2.23
CA ASP A 90 -29.64 7.28 -2.06
C ASP A 90 -29.00 5.93 -1.64
N GLU A 91 -27.68 5.87 -1.42
CA GLU A 91 -26.92 4.68 -0.96
C GLU A 91 -26.30 4.85 0.43
#